data_AF-A0A646HEE3-F1
#
_entry.id   AF-A0A646HEE3-F1
#
_cell.length_a   1.000
_cell.length_b   1.000
_cell.length_c   1.000
_cell.angle_alpha   90.00
_cell.angle_beta   90.00
_cell.angle_gamma   90.00
#
_symmetry.space_group_name_H-M   'P 1'
#
loop_
_entity.id
_entity.type
_entity.pdbx_description
1 polymer ?
#
loop_
_entity_poly.entity_id
_entity_poly.type
_entity_poly.pdbx_seq_one_letter_code
_entity_poly.pdbx_strand_id
1 'polypeptide(L)'
;MKTWIIRIMKNLIVFMLLFCMFSCTQERRERHMVSFIVKDLERYPMGKNSYLIVNSKDVPIWYNRIKGSYWVGAFYEDLIQSPFGFSFSSGNVYKIAASENVYMFDKHMKSKDTISICYAVRDSVPIVNSENASDTMFINKTPFINYTKRARMYKRHRDSVWVNYQPDTLVMPKIIRDTLIEK
;
A
#
# COMPACT_ATOMS: atom_id res chain seq x y z
N MET A 1 12.78 -41.88 -29.55
CA MET A 1 12.55 -40.43 -29.84
C MET A 1 11.11 -39.99 -29.59
N LYS A 2 10.09 -40.59 -30.24
CA LYS A 2 8.66 -40.26 -30.04
C LYS A 2 8.18 -40.34 -28.58
N THR A 3 8.55 -41.39 -27.85
CA THR A 3 8.18 -41.58 -26.44
C THR A 3 8.78 -40.53 -25.49
N TRP A 4 9.97 -40.03 -25.80
CA TRP A 4 10.66 -39.01 -24.99
C TRP A 4 10.01 -37.63 -25.16
N ILE A 5 9.66 -37.28 -26.41
CA ILE A 5 8.95 -36.04 -26.75
C ILE A 5 7.55 -36.01 -26.10
N ILE A 6 6.81 -37.12 -26.16
CA ILE A 6 5.48 -37.23 -25.52
C ILE A 6 5.58 -37.05 -24.00
N ARG A 7 6.64 -37.58 -23.37
CA ARG A 7 6.87 -37.45 -21.93
C ARG A 7 7.19 -36.00 -21.53
N ILE A 8 7.96 -35.28 -22.35
CA ILE A 8 8.23 -33.85 -22.17
C ILE A 8 6.96 -33.02 -22.33
N MET A 9 6.18 -33.23 -23.39
CA MET A 9 4.93 -32.51 -23.61
C MET A 9 3.93 -32.71 -22.47
N LYS A 10 3.78 -33.94 -21.96
CA LYS A 10 2.94 -34.22 -20.79
C LYS A 10 3.41 -33.45 -19.56
N ASN A 11 4.70 -33.44 -19.26
CA ASN A 11 5.25 -32.68 -18.13
C ASN A 11 5.04 -31.18 -18.29
N LEU A 12 5.14 -30.65 -19.51
CA LEU A 12 4.96 -29.23 -19.81
C LEU A 12 3.49 -28.80 -19.63
N ILE A 13 2.55 -29.63 -20.09
CA ILE A 13 1.11 -29.41 -19.86
C ILE A 13 0.78 -29.43 -18.37
N VAL A 14 1.30 -30.42 -17.62
CA VAL A 14 1.09 -30.50 -16.17
C VAL A 14 1.68 -29.28 -15.46
N PHE A 15 2.86 -28.81 -15.88
CA PHE A 15 3.49 -27.61 -15.32
C PHE A 15 2.66 -26.35 -15.60
N MET A 16 2.13 -26.19 -16.82
CA MET A 16 1.24 -25.06 -17.12
C MET A 16 -0.05 -25.10 -16.30
N LEU A 17 -0.68 -26.29 -16.16
CA LEU A 17 -1.89 -26.44 -15.35
C LEU A 17 -1.63 -26.11 -13.87
N LEU A 18 -0.51 -26.57 -13.32
CA LEU A 18 -0.09 -26.21 -11.96
C LEU A 18 0.09 -24.69 -11.84
N PHE A 19 0.80 -24.06 -12.78
CA PHE A 19 1.03 -22.61 -12.77
C PHE A 19 -0.27 -21.82 -12.83
N CYS A 20 -1.23 -22.23 -13.67
CA CYS A 20 -2.56 -21.62 -13.76
C CYS A 20 -3.33 -21.77 -12.44
N MET A 21 -3.32 -22.96 -11.83
CA MET A 21 -3.95 -23.21 -10.53
C MET A 21 -3.33 -22.36 -9.42
N PHE A 22 -1.99 -22.28 -9.37
CA PHE A 22 -1.28 -21.41 -8.43
C PHE A 22 -1.66 -19.94 -8.61
N SER A 23 -1.67 -19.44 -9.85
CA SER A 23 -2.04 -18.06 -10.16
C SER A 23 -3.49 -17.75 -9.75
N CYS A 24 -4.42 -18.65 -10.08
CA CYS A 24 -5.84 -18.51 -9.70
C CYS A 24 -6.04 -18.53 -8.18
N THR A 25 -5.30 -19.39 -7.46
CA THR A 25 -5.34 -19.40 -5.99
C THR A 25 -4.77 -18.11 -5.40
N GLN A 26 -3.72 -17.53 -5.98
CA GLN A 26 -3.16 -16.26 -5.52
C GLN A 26 -4.13 -15.10 -5.74
N GLU A 27 -4.73 -14.98 -6.93
CA GLU A 27 -5.72 -13.93 -7.21
C GLU A 27 -6.93 -14.02 -6.28
N ARG A 28 -7.43 -15.23 -6.02
CA ARG A 28 -8.53 -15.44 -5.08
C ARG A 28 -8.14 -14.98 -3.68
N ARG A 29 -6.92 -15.29 -3.26
CA ARG A 29 -6.37 -14.89 -1.94
C ARG A 29 -6.22 -13.38 -1.79
N GLU A 30 -5.77 -12.69 -2.84
CA GLU A 30 -5.66 -11.23 -2.85
C GLU A 30 -7.04 -10.57 -2.79
N ARG A 31 -8.02 -11.06 -3.57
CA ARG A 31 -9.41 -10.61 -3.51
C ARG A 31 -10.03 -10.77 -2.12
N HIS A 32 -9.82 -11.91 -1.46
CA HIS A 32 -10.30 -12.13 -0.09
C HIS A 32 -9.72 -11.12 0.91
N MET A 33 -8.43 -10.80 0.79
CA MET A 33 -7.76 -9.86 1.68
C MET A 33 -8.22 -8.42 1.46
N VAL A 34 -8.35 -7.98 0.21
CA VAL A 34 -8.91 -6.67 -0.12
C VAL A 34 -10.35 -6.56 0.36
N SER A 35 -11.17 -7.59 0.16
CA SER A 35 -12.54 -7.63 0.68
C SER A 35 -12.60 -7.56 2.21
N PHE A 36 -11.66 -8.23 2.91
CA PHE A 36 -11.54 -8.12 4.36
C PHE A 36 -11.20 -6.69 4.79
N ILE A 37 -10.22 -6.06 4.12
CA ILE A 37 -9.81 -4.68 4.42
C ILE A 37 -10.98 -3.71 4.28
N VAL A 38 -11.75 -3.80 3.19
CA VAL A 38 -12.90 -2.93 2.96
C VAL A 38 -13.94 -3.09 4.07
N LYS A 39 -14.28 -4.34 4.44
CA LYS A 39 -15.21 -4.61 5.55
C LYS A 39 -14.69 -4.14 6.92
N ASP A 40 -13.39 -4.22 7.14
CA ASP A 40 -12.78 -3.73 8.39
C ASP A 40 -12.83 -2.21 8.47
N LEU A 41 -12.60 -1.50 7.36
CA LEU A 41 -12.74 -0.05 7.29
C LEU A 41 -14.19 0.40 7.53
N GLU A 42 -15.17 -0.30 6.93
CA GLU A 42 -16.60 -0.04 7.15
C GLU A 42 -17.02 -0.22 8.61
N ARG A 43 -16.42 -1.21 9.30
CA ARG A 43 -16.73 -1.51 10.70
C ARG A 43 -15.97 -0.61 11.67
N TYR A 44 -14.74 -0.27 11.34
CA TYR A 44 -13.80 0.47 12.20
C TYR A 44 -13.11 1.57 11.39
N PRO A 45 -13.83 2.63 10.99
CA PRO A 45 -13.27 3.69 10.15
C PRO A 45 -12.13 4.40 10.88
N MET A 46 -11.12 4.86 10.14
CA MET A 46 -9.96 5.57 10.72
C MET A 46 -10.25 7.08 10.87
N GLY A 47 -11.53 7.49 10.78
CA GLY A 47 -11.95 8.89 10.82
C GLY A 47 -11.52 9.70 9.60
N LYS A 48 -11.37 9.06 8.43
CA LYS A 48 -10.96 9.69 7.17
C LYS A 48 -12.02 9.50 6.11
N ASN A 49 -12.13 10.48 5.21
CA ASN A 49 -13.10 10.51 4.12
C ASN A 49 -12.60 9.82 2.83
N SER A 50 -11.34 9.38 2.82
CA SER A 50 -10.73 8.67 1.70
C SER A 50 -9.51 7.87 2.13
N TYR A 51 -9.39 6.65 1.60
CA TYR A 51 -8.37 5.69 2.00
C TYR A 51 -7.58 5.17 0.80
N LEU A 52 -6.29 4.92 1.00
CA LEU A 52 -5.40 4.32 0.02
C LEU A 52 -4.88 2.99 0.56
N ILE A 53 -5.02 1.95 -0.25
CA ILE A 53 -4.51 0.59 -0.03
C ILE A 53 -3.26 0.40 -0.88
N VAL A 54 -2.17 -0.06 -0.27
CA VAL A 54 -0.88 -0.24 -0.93
C VAL A 54 -0.28 -1.58 -0.55
N ASN A 55 0.09 -2.39 -1.54
CA ASN A 55 0.82 -3.62 -1.27
C ASN A 55 2.21 -3.29 -0.71
N SER A 56 2.57 -3.90 0.42
CA SER A 56 3.83 -3.59 1.09
C SER A 56 5.08 -3.87 0.25
N LYS A 57 5.00 -4.77 -0.74
CA LYS A 57 6.11 -5.05 -1.66
C LYS A 57 6.35 -3.92 -2.64
N ASP A 58 5.33 -3.13 -2.94
CA ASP A 58 5.42 -2.12 -3.98
C ASP A 58 6.12 -0.87 -3.49
N VAL A 59 6.09 -0.60 -2.18
CA VAL A 59 6.83 0.52 -1.59
C VAL A 59 8.23 0.08 -1.16
N PRO A 60 9.28 0.52 -1.87
CA PRO A 60 10.62 0.00 -1.63
C PRO A 60 11.25 0.50 -0.32
N ILE A 61 10.83 1.65 0.17
CA ILE A 61 11.46 2.28 1.33
C ILE A 61 10.99 1.73 2.67
N TRP A 62 9.92 0.92 2.70
CA TRP A 62 9.47 0.26 3.93
C TRP A 62 10.39 -0.89 4.32
N TYR A 63 10.75 -0.95 5.60
CA TYR A 63 11.55 -2.04 6.16
C TYR A 63 10.80 -3.38 6.05
N ASN A 64 9.50 -3.36 6.35
CA ASN A 64 8.65 -4.53 6.37
C ASN A 64 8.00 -4.84 5.01
N ARG A 65 8.79 -5.18 3.98
CA ARG A 65 8.26 -5.67 2.69
C ARG A 65 7.72 -7.11 2.80
N ILE A 66 6.60 -7.27 3.50
CA ILE A 66 6.07 -8.60 3.81
C ILE A 66 5.16 -9.07 2.67
N LYS A 67 5.37 -10.30 2.18
CA LYS A 67 4.49 -10.88 1.16
C LYS A 67 3.06 -11.05 1.69
N GLY A 68 2.07 -10.67 0.89
CA GLY A 68 0.65 -10.76 1.28
C GLY A 68 0.29 -9.81 2.41
N SER A 69 0.90 -8.62 2.43
CA SER A 69 0.58 -7.56 3.38
C SER A 69 0.26 -6.24 2.67
N TYR A 70 -0.65 -5.49 3.27
CA TYR A 70 -1.19 -4.26 2.75
C TYR A 70 -1.14 -3.17 3.81
N TRP A 71 -0.81 -1.98 3.36
CA TRP A 71 -0.83 -0.76 4.12
C TRP A 71 -2.05 0.02 3.73
N VAL A 72 -2.80 0.51 4.71
CA VAL A 72 -4.05 1.22 4.49
C VAL A 72 -4.06 2.48 5.32
N GLY A 73 -4.10 3.64 4.68
CA GLY A 73 -4.09 4.93 5.37
C GLY A 73 -4.88 5.99 4.63
N ALA A 74 -4.89 7.20 5.17
CA ALA A 74 -5.58 8.35 4.55
C ALA A 74 -4.99 8.68 3.17
N PHE A 75 -5.84 8.83 2.16
CA PHE A 75 -5.35 9.16 0.82
C PHE A 75 -5.15 10.68 0.64
N TYR A 76 -3.98 11.20 0.99
CA TYR A 76 -3.64 12.60 0.76
C TYR A 76 -3.26 12.86 -0.71
N GLU A 77 -3.67 14.00 -1.26
CA GLU A 77 -3.39 14.43 -2.64
C GLU A 77 -1.90 14.35 -3.00
N ASP A 78 -1.09 14.95 -2.13
CA ASP A 78 0.36 15.03 -2.26
C ASP A 78 1.09 13.67 -2.23
N LEU A 79 0.42 12.56 -1.90
CA LEU A 79 1.02 11.23 -2.03
C LEU A 79 1.37 10.93 -3.49
N ILE A 80 0.61 11.48 -4.45
CA ILE A 80 0.82 11.31 -5.89
C ILE A 80 2.18 11.85 -6.36
N GLN A 81 2.79 12.77 -5.61
CA GLN A 81 4.06 13.42 -5.96
C GLN A 81 5.12 13.29 -4.85
N SER A 82 5.14 12.18 -4.12
CA SER A 82 6.07 12.01 -3.00
C SER A 82 7.55 12.02 -3.45
N PRO A 83 8.42 12.84 -2.83
CA PRO A 83 9.84 12.97 -3.19
C PRO A 83 10.69 11.74 -2.85
N PHE A 84 10.12 10.73 -2.20
CA PHE A 84 10.83 9.52 -1.76
C PHE A 84 10.98 8.44 -2.85
N GLY A 85 11.03 8.83 -4.13
CA GLY A 85 11.16 7.90 -5.26
C GLY A 85 9.93 7.00 -5.48
N PHE A 86 8.78 7.38 -4.92
CA PHE A 86 7.54 6.63 -4.98
C PHE A 86 6.39 7.56 -5.37
N SER A 87 6.20 7.80 -6.67
CA SER A 87 5.02 8.55 -7.13
C SER A 87 3.86 7.57 -7.33
N PHE A 88 2.79 7.74 -6.58
CA PHE A 88 1.50 7.16 -6.92
C PHE A 88 0.99 7.91 -8.16
N SER A 89 1.46 7.59 -9.37
CA SER A 89 0.84 8.16 -10.56
C SER A 89 -0.67 7.89 -10.49
N SER A 90 -1.51 8.88 -10.77
CA SER A 90 -2.97 8.71 -10.75
C SER A 90 -3.43 7.58 -11.68
N GLY A 91 -2.66 7.31 -12.75
CA GLY A 91 -2.86 6.16 -13.62
C GLY A 91 -2.67 4.80 -12.94
N ASN A 92 -2.03 4.72 -11.78
CA ASN A 92 -1.78 3.47 -11.06
C ASN A 92 -2.72 3.28 -9.86
N VAL A 93 -3.71 4.15 -9.72
CA VAL A 93 -4.67 4.13 -8.62
C VAL A 93 -6.07 3.89 -9.18
N TYR A 94 -6.78 2.93 -8.60
CA TYR A 94 -8.17 2.64 -8.97
C TYR A 94 -9.07 2.53 -7.75
N LYS A 95 -10.35 2.86 -7.94
CA LYS A 95 -11.36 2.84 -6.87
C LYS A 95 -11.85 1.41 -6.68
N ILE A 96 -11.85 0.93 -5.43
CA ILE A 96 -12.30 -0.42 -5.06
C ILE A 96 -13.69 -0.39 -4.42
N ALA A 97 -13.96 0.59 -3.55
CA ALA A 97 -15.25 0.72 -2.88
C ALA A 97 -15.76 2.16 -2.98
N ALA A 98 -17.00 2.30 -3.44
CA ALA A 98 -17.65 3.59 -3.63
C ALA A 98 -18.10 4.23 -2.32
N SER A 99 -18.57 3.42 -1.36
CA SER A 99 -19.12 3.84 -0.06
C SER A 99 -18.12 4.62 0.79
N GLU A 100 -16.85 4.20 0.76
CA GLU A 100 -15.83 4.73 1.67
C GLU A 100 -14.69 5.48 0.96
N ASN A 101 -14.82 5.76 -0.35
CA ASN A 101 -13.73 6.32 -1.16
C ASN A 101 -12.41 5.55 -0.93
N VAL A 102 -12.48 4.24 -1.12
CA VAL A 102 -11.32 3.36 -0.94
C VAL A 102 -10.67 3.14 -2.29
N TYR A 103 -9.39 3.50 -2.36
CA TYR A 103 -8.56 3.39 -3.54
C TYR A 103 -7.44 2.39 -3.31
N MET A 104 -6.96 1.74 -4.36
CA MET A 104 -5.82 0.86 -4.31
C MET A 104 -4.79 1.26 -5.34
N PHE A 105 -3.53 1.20 -4.93
CA PHE A 105 -2.39 1.37 -5.80
C PHE A 105 -1.91 0.03 -6.34
N ASP A 106 -1.67 -0.02 -7.66
CA ASP A 106 -0.99 -1.10 -8.34
C ASP A 106 -0.01 -0.52 -9.36
N LYS A 107 1.29 -0.72 -9.12
CA LYS A 107 2.36 -0.19 -9.99
C LYS A 107 2.35 -0.75 -11.41
N HIS A 108 1.72 -1.90 -11.63
CA HIS A 108 1.66 -2.58 -12.92
C HIS A 108 0.42 -2.20 -13.71
N MET A 109 -0.61 -1.69 -13.03
CA MET A 109 -1.84 -1.28 -13.66
C MET A 109 -1.73 0.16 -14.14
N LYS A 110 -2.01 0.39 -15.42
CA LYS A 110 -2.31 1.72 -15.95
C LYS A 110 -3.82 1.80 -16.15
N SER A 111 -4.52 2.39 -15.20
CA SER A 111 -5.90 2.85 -15.33
C SER A 111 -6.04 3.59 -16.66
N LYS A 112 -6.92 3.07 -17.51
CA LYS A 112 -7.31 3.72 -18.76
C LYS A 112 -8.28 4.87 -18.52
N ASP A 113 -8.90 4.89 -17.35
CA ASP A 113 -9.93 5.85 -16.98
C ASP A 113 -9.35 6.93 -16.07
N THR A 114 -9.67 8.19 -16.41
CA THR A 114 -9.40 9.34 -15.54
C THR A 114 -10.41 9.31 -14.40
N ILE A 115 -10.07 8.61 -13.32
CA ILE A 115 -10.92 8.55 -12.14
C ILE A 115 -10.79 9.89 -11.40
N SER A 116 -11.91 10.56 -11.12
CA SER A 116 -11.92 11.69 -10.17
C SER A 116 -11.65 11.15 -8.77
N ILE A 117 -10.47 11.45 -8.24
CA ILE A 117 -10.02 10.97 -6.93
C ILE A 117 -10.50 11.97 -5.86
N CYS A 118 -11.20 11.46 -4.85
CA CYS A 118 -11.52 12.21 -3.65
C CYS A 118 -10.36 12.05 -2.66
N TYR A 119 -9.72 13.14 -2.24
CA TYR A 119 -8.62 13.09 -1.28
C TYR A 119 -9.09 13.29 0.16
N ALA A 120 -8.29 12.76 1.08
CA ALA A 120 -8.47 12.96 2.50
C ALA A 120 -8.11 14.40 2.90
N VAL A 121 -8.90 14.99 3.79
CA VAL A 121 -8.56 16.30 4.39
C VAL A 121 -7.25 16.16 5.16
N ARG A 122 -6.31 17.09 4.94
CA ARG A 122 -5.03 17.10 5.65
C ARG A 122 -5.27 17.26 7.15
N ASP A 123 -4.52 16.52 7.96
CA ASP A 123 -4.51 16.72 9.41
C ASP A 123 -4.02 18.14 9.72
N SER A 124 -4.91 19.01 10.21
CA SER A 124 -4.56 20.34 10.71
C SER A 124 -4.06 20.24 12.15
N VAL A 125 -2.78 20.52 12.39
CA VAL A 125 -2.25 20.73 13.74
C VAL A 125 -1.78 22.18 13.84
N PRO A 126 -2.22 22.97 14.84
CA PRO A 126 -1.70 24.32 15.05
C PRO A 126 -0.26 24.24 15.57
N ILE A 127 0.61 25.15 15.12
CA ILE A 127 1.94 25.34 15.68
C ILE A 127 1.88 26.56 16.59
N VAL A 128 2.18 26.36 17.88
CA VAL A 128 2.29 27.44 18.85
C VAL A 128 3.47 28.32 18.47
N ASN A 129 3.23 29.63 18.33
CA ASN A 129 4.26 30.64 18.38
C ASN A 129 4.07 31.33 19.73
N SER A 130 4.90 31.03 20.72
CA SER A 130 4.88 31.74 22.00
C SER A 130 6.32 32.01 22.42
N GLU A 131 6.88 33.06 21.85
CA GLU A 131 8.00 33.82 22.43
C GLU A 131 9.38 33.15 22.61
N ASN A 132 9.54 31.83 22.45
CA ASN A 132 10.84 31.16 22.61
C ASN A 132 11.10 30.12 21.50
N ALA A 133 11.99 30.49 20.58
CA ALA A 133 12.32 29.75 19.36
C ALA A 133 13.35 28.60 19.56
N SER A 134 13.61 28.15 20.79
CA SER A 134 14.67 27.16 21.08
C SER A 134 14.16 25.73 21.32
N ASP A 135 12.88 25.53 21.58
CA ASP A 135 12.31 24.19 21.77
C ASP A 135 11.76 23.67 20.43
N THR A 136 12.58 22.84 19.79
CA THR A 136 12.41 22.36 18.42
C THR A 136 11.28 21.34 18.29
N MET A 137 10.50 21.39 17.19
CA MET A 137 9.74 20.22 16.75
C MET A 137 9.76 20.10 15.22
N PHE A 138 10.57 19.16 14.71
CA PHE A 138 10.56 18.79 13.30
C PHE A 138 9.22 18.09 12.97
N ILE A 139 8.23 18.85 12.53
CA ILE A 139 7.07 18.27 11.82
C ILE A 139 7.53 18.08 10.38
N ASN A 140 8.02 16.89 10.06
CA ASN A 140 8.30 16.51 8.69
C ASN A 140 6.96 16.53 7.93
N LYS A 141 6.71 17.63 7.21
CA LYS A 141 5.46 17.95 6.49
C LYS A 141 5.12 16.95 5.39
N THR A 142 5.90 15.89 5.21
CA THR A 142 5.70 14.96 4.10
C THR A 142 4.45 14.11 4.34
N PRO A 143 3.41 14.22 3.48
CA PRO A 143 2.20 13.41 3.57
C PRO A 143 2.46 11.91 3.58
N PHE A 144 3.55 11.46 2.96
CA PHE A 144 4.00 10.07 3.03
C PHE A 144 4.31 9.61 4.46
N ILE A 145 4.98 10.45 5.28
CA ILE A 145 5.30 10.10 6.67
C ILE A 145 4.02 10.09 7.53
N ASN A 146 3.11 11.02 7.28
CA ASN A 146 1.82 11.04 7.96
C ASN A 146 0.96 9.83 7.59
N TYR A 147 0.99 9.44 6.30
CA TYR A 147 0.38 8.20 5.83
C TYR A 147 0.94 7.01 6.59
N THR A 148 2.28 6.85 6.65
CA THR A 148 2.90 5.68 7.30
C THR A 148 2.64 5.61 8.79
N LYS A 149 2.64 6.74 9.51
CA LYS A 149 2.36 6.78 10.95
C LYS A 149 0.94 6.39 11.29
N ARG A 150 -0.03 6.79 10.45
CA ARG A 150 -1.45 6.60 10.73
C ARG A 150 -2.06 5.40 10.02
N ALA A 151 -1.34 4.77 9.10
CA ALA A 151 -1.83 3.61 8.37
C ALA A 151 -2.09 2.42 9.29
N ARG A 152 -2.88 1.45 8.84
CA ARG A 152 -2.95 0.11 9.42
C ARG A 152 -2.19 -0.85 8.52
N MET A 153 -1.48 -1.80 9.11
CA MET A 153 -0.87 -2.89 8.36
C MET A 153 -1.73 -4.14 8.49
N TYR A 154 -2.22 -4.64 7.37
CA TYR A 154 -2.93 -5.90 7.27
C TYR A 154 -1.96 -6.95 6.75
N LYS A 155 -1.77 -8.03 7.49
CA LYS A 155 -0.87 -9.12 7.12
C LYS A 155 -1.63 -10.43 7.15
N ARG A 156 -1.59 -11.16 6.04
CA ARG A 156 -2.11 -12.53 6.02
C ARG A 156 -1.25 -13.42 6.93
N HIS A 157 -1.91 -14.19 7.79
CA HIS A 157 -1.28 -15.23 8.59
C HIS A 157 -2.13 -16.50 8.57
N ARG A 158 -1.67 -17.52 7.84
CA ARG A 158 -2.39 -18.78 7.60
C ARG A 158 -3.81 -18.50 7.04
N ASP A 159 -4.84 -18.81 7.83
CA ASP A 159 -6.26 -18.62 7.52
C ASP A 159 -6.87 -17.37 8.18
N SER A 160 -6.03 -16.54 8.79
CA SER A 160 -6.41 -15.30 9.48
C SER A 160 -5.74 -14.07 8.86
N VAL A 161 -6.27 -12.89 9.18
CA VAL A 161 -5.65 -11.59 8.88
C VAL A 161 -5.26 -10.95 10.20
N TRP A 162 -3.98 -10.59 10.33
CA TRP A 162 -3.49 -9.80 11.44
C TRP A 162 -3.54 -8.33 11.07
N VAL A 163 -4.10 -7.52 11.96
CA VAL A 163 -4.21 -6.07 11.78
C VAL A 163 -3.33 -5.40 12.84
N ASN A 164 -2.36 -4.61 12.40
CA ASN A 164 -1.61 -3.72 13.27
C ASN A 164 -2.19 -2.31 13.15
N TYR A 165 -2.72 -1.80 14.27
CA TYR A 165 -3.34 -0.48 14.39
C TYR A 165 -2.36 0.65 14.71
N GLN A 166 -1.10 0.32 15.05
CA GLN A 166 -0.04 1.27 15.42
C GLN A 166 1.27 0.89 14.69
N PRO A 167 1.40 1.18 13.40
CA PRO A 167 2.61 0.83 12.65
C PRO A 167 3.81 1.74 12.96
N ASP A 168 3.63 2.73 13.82
CA ASP A 168 4.57 3.78 14.23
C ASP A 168 5.96 3.21 14.57
N THR A 169 6.01 1.98 15.09
CA THR A 169 7.21 1.25 15.50
C THR A 169 7.88 0.42 14.38
N LEU A 170 7.25 0.33 13.20
CA LEU A 170 7.62 -0.62 12.12
C LEU A 170 7.91 0.04 10.77
N VAL A 171 7.74 1.37 10.67
CA VAL A 171 7.87 2.13 9.41
C VAL A 171 8.84 3.28 9.56
N MET A 172 10.09 2.97 9.91
CA MET A 172 11.16 3.90 9.55
C MET A 172 11.46 3.72 8.06
N PRO A 173 11.36 4.78 7.24
CA PRO A 173 11.90 4.73 5.88
C PRO A 173 13.37 4.34 5.98
N LYS A 174 13.84 3.47 5.08
CA LYS A 174 15.28 3.21 4.97
C LYS A 174 16.00 4.55 4.80
N ILE A 175 16.75 4.97 5.82
CA ILE A 175 17.62 6.13 5.72
C ILE A 175 18.78 5.72 4.80
N ILE A 176 18.75 6.20 3.56
CA ILE A 176 19.91 6.08 2.66
C ILE A 176 20.82 7.26 3.03
N ARG A 177 21.94 6.95 3.69
CA ARG A 177 22.89 7.94 4.23
C ARG A 177 23.27 9.02 3.21
N ASP A 178 23.37 8.64 1.94
CA ASP A 178 23.82 9.49 0.84
C ASP A 178 22.76 10.50 0.35
N THR A 179 21.51 10.39 0.82
CA THR A 179 20.43 11.36 0.53
C THR A 179 20.26 12.43 1.62
N LEU A 180 21.03 12.33 2.72
CA LEU A 180 21.02 13.30 3.82
C LEU A 180 22.08 14.39 3.68
N ILE A 181 22.96 14.28 2.68
CA ILE A 181 23.92 15.32 2.35
C ILE A 181 23.28 16.13 1.23
N GLU A 182 22.56 17.19 1.60
CA GLU A 182 22.23 18.25 0.65
C GLU A 182 23.56 18.78 0.05
N LYS A 183 23.63 18.85 -1.27
CA LYS A 183 24.69 19.56 -1.98
C LYS A 183 24.41 21.06 -1.95
#